data_AF-A0A815ITC8-F1
#
_entry.id   AF-A0A815ITC8-F1
#
_cell.length_a   1.000
_cell.length_b   1.000
_cell.length_c   1.000
_cell.angle_alpha   90.00
_cell.angle_beta   90.00
_cell.angle_gamma   90.00
#
_symmetry.space_group_name_H-M   'P 1'
#
loop_
_entity.id
_entity.type
_entity.pdbx_description
1 polymer ?
#
loop_
_entity_poly.entity_id
_entity_poly.type
_entity_poly.pdbx_seq_one_letter_code
_entity_poly.pdbx_strand_id
1 'polypeptide(L)'
;MTHSLPPSTESTIVKRVTDEKFVDVYTSNEEAARLLENGRTLVAVKAWFFVAALGSHSYSSGIHCIRIRVDDGVPFLGIRSRSIPPVPSEFSGGSYCLESVSTYGWEISYAAIINGHVHANSEEIMEPDSAIYSLTLNCDQRRLSLVNENTNEQSEMEVDIHQVPFPWCLFGA
;
A
#
# COMPACT_ATOMS: atom_id res chain seq x y z
N MET A 1 -20.38 14.12 46.08
CA MET A 1 -19.27 13.75 45.18
C MET A 1 -19.90 13.12 43.94
N THR A 2 -19.93 13.85 42.84
CA THR A 2 -20.48 13.38 41.57
C THR A 2 -19.40 12.60 40.83
N HIS A 3 -19.53 11.28 40.79
CA HIS A 3 -18.70 10.42 39.97
C HIS A 3 -19.04 10.66 38.50
N SER A 4 -18.15 11.32 37.77
CA SER A 4 -18.24 11.38 36.31
C SER A 4 -17.78 10.03 35.75
N LEU A 5 -18.65 9.38 34.98
CA LEU A 5 -18.30 8.18 34.23
C LEU A 5 -17.24 8.54 33.18
N PRO A 6 -16.22 7.70 32.96
CA PRO A 6 -15.27 7.90 31.88
C PRO A 6 -16.01 7.84 30.53
N PRO A 7 -15.59 8.65 29.54
CA PRO A 7 -16.19 8.63 28.21
C PRO A 7 -16.07 7.22 27.63
N SER A 8 -17.20 6.71 27.12
CA SER A 8 -17.27 5.43 26.43
C SER A 8 -16.30 5.44 25.27
N THR A 9 -15.37 4.48 25.25
CA THR A 9 -14.49 4.22 24.11
C THR A 9 -15.38 3.93 22.90
N GLU A 10 -15.52 4.90 21.99
CA GLU A 10 -16.21 4.66 20.73
C GLU A 10 -15.49 3.50 20.04
N SER A 11 -16.23 2.42 19.78
CA SER A 11 -15.70 1.28 19.05
C SER A 11 -15.38 1.76 17.64
N THR A 12 -14.08 1.89 17.36
CA THR A 12 -13.56 2.25 16.06
C THR A 12 -13.93 1.18 15.03
N ILE A 13 -14.91 1.48 14.16
CA ILE A 13 -15.39 0.53 13.14
C ILE A 13 -14.37 0.43 12.01
N VAL A 14 -13.72 -0.73 11.88
CA VAL A 14 -12.84 -1.07 10.76
C VAL A 14 -13.66 -1.69 9.63
N LYS A 15 -13.69 -1.05 8.46
CA LYS A 15 -14.36 -1.57 7.26
C LYS A 15 -13.44 -2.54 6.54
N ARG A 16 -13.85 -3.80 6.41
CA ARG A 16 -13.13 -4.76 5.55
C ARG A 16 -13.50 -4.52 4.09
N VAL A 17 -12.50 -4.36 3.24
CA VAL A 17 -12.66 -4.18 1.80
C VAL A 17 -12.50 -5.53 1.12
N THR A 18 -13.55 -6.02 0.47
CA THR A 18 -13.58 -7.39 -0.14
C THR A 18 -13.63 -7.39 -1.66
N ASP A 19 -13.80 -6.22 -2.26
CA ASP A 19 -13.98 -6.00 -3.69
C ASP A 19 -12.86 -5.15 -4.31
N GLU A 20 -11.76 -4.90 -3.58
CA GLU A 20 -10.60 -4.19 -4.10
C GLU A 20 -9.97 -4.90 -5.30
N LYS A 21 -9.54 -4.10 -6.28
CA LYS A 21 -8.97 -4.51 -7.56
C LYS A 21 -7.98 -3.46 -8.05
N PHE A 22 -6.94 -3.88 -8.73
CA PHE A 22 -6.10 -3.00 -9.55
C PHE A 22 -6.83 -2.63 -10.85
N VAL A 23 -6.80 -1.35 -11.21
CA VAL A 23 -7.48 -0.83 -12.41
C VAL A 23 -6.56 0.01 -13.29
N ASP A 24 -5.73 0.87 -12.69
CA ASP A 24 -4.86 1.77 -13.44
C ASP A 24 -3.44 1.21 -13.41
N VAL A 25 -2.97 0.63 -14.51
CA VAL A 25 -1.62 0.05 -14.62
C VAL A 25 -0.65 1.08 -15.23
N TYR A 26 0.51 1.21 -14.61
CA TYR A 26 1.58 2.12 -14.98
C TYR A 26 2.83 1.30 -15.29
N THR A 27 3.27 1.32 -16.54
CA THR A 27 4.45 0.58 -16.99
C THR A 27 5.04 1.27 -18.21
N SER A 28 6.35 1.12 -18.44
CA SER A 28 7.01 1.55 -19.66
C SER A 28 6.81 0.56 -20.82
N ASN A 29 6.25 -0.63 -20.55
CA ASN A 29 5.94 -1.65 -21.55
C ASN A 29 4.63 -2.34 -21.18
N GLU A 30 3.57 -2.14 -21.96
CA GLU A 30 2.25 -2.73 -21.69
C GLU A 30 2.27 -4.27 -21.60
N GLU A 31 3.22 -4.93 -22.28
CA GLU A 31 3.41 -6.37 -22.20
C GLU A 31 4.18 -6.82 -20.96
N ALA A 32 4.67 -5.90 -20.11
CA ALA A 32 5.38 -6.21 -18.87
C ALA A 32 4.44 -6.45 -17.68
N ALA A 33 3.18 -6.01 -17.78
CA ALA A 33 2.19 -6.14 -16.72
C ALA A 33 0.97 -6.92 -17.21
N ARG A 34 0.40 -7.76 -16.35
CA ARG A 34 -0.89 -8.40 -16.60
C ARG A 34 -1.78 -8.26 -15.37
N LEU A 35 -3.01 -7.85 -15.63
CA LEU A 35 -4.11 -7.99 -14.66
C LEU A 35 -4.82 -9.30 -14.92
N LEU A 36 -4.90 -10.15 -13.90
CA LEU A 36 -5.67 -11.40 -13.93
C LEU A 36 -6.90 -11.26 -12.99
N GLU A 37 -7.80 -12.23 -13.06
CA GLU A 37 -8.95 -12.33 -12.16
C GLU A 37 -9.79 -11.03 -12.07
N ASN A 38 -9.99 -10.37 -13.21
CA ASN A 38 -10.67 -9.07 -13.31
C ASN A 38 -10.03 -7.98 -12.44
N GLY A 39 -8.70 -7.90 -12.44
CA GLY A 39 -7.93 -6.89 -11.70
C GLY A 39 -7.58 -7.29 -10.27
N ARG A 40 -7.94 -8.48 -9.80
CA ARG A 40 -7.61 -8.93 -8.44
C ARG A 40 -6.17 -9.39 -8.28
N THR A 41 -5.48 -9.67 -9.38
CA THR A 41 -4.07 -10.06 -9.38
C THR A 41 -3.30 -9.18 -10.33
N LEU A 42 -2.21 -8.59 -9.86
CA LEU A 42 -1.20 -7.91 -10.66
C LEU A 42 0.00 -8.85 -10.83
N VAL A 43 0.45 -9.05 -12.06
CA VAL A 43 1.61 -9.89 -12.37
C VAL A 43 2.59 -9.11 -13.23
N ALA A 44 3.84 -8.99 -12.77
CA ALA A 44 4.94 -8.57 -13.61
C ALA A 44 5.42 -9.76 -14.45
N VAL A 45 5.30 -9.67 -15.78
CA VAL A 45 5.63 -10.77 -16.70
C VAL A 45 6.95 -10.60 -17.43
N LYS A 46 7.55 -9.41 -17.36
CA LYS A 46 8.89 -9.16 -17.91
C LYS A 46 9.81 -8.60 -16.83
N ALA A 47 11.00 -9.18 -16.73
CA ALA A 47 12.06 -8.65 -15.88
C ALA A 47 12.54 -7.28 -16.40
N TRP A 48 13.06 -6.44 -15.49
CA TRP A 48 13.65 -5.13 -15.79
C TRP A 48 12.67 -4.06 -16.30
N PHE A 49 11.37 -4.36 -16.34
CA PHE A 49 10.34 -3.37 -16.61
C PHE A 49 9.66 -2.96 -15.32
N PHE A 50 9.40 -1.66 -15.24
CA PHE A 50 8.59 -1.11 -14.18
C PHE A 50 7.14 -1.55 -14.36
N VAL A 51 6.51 -2.05 -13.29
CA VAL A 51 5.09 -2.35 -13.24
C VAL A 51 4.56 -1.77 -11.94
N ALA A 52 3.52 -0.95 -12.01
CA ALA A 52 2.72 -0.65 -10.84
C ALA A 52 1.25 -0.54 -11.21
N ALA A 53 0.39 -0.58 -10.21
CA ALA A 53 -1.01 -0.30 -10.39
C ALA A 53 -1.63 0.41 -9.18
N LEU A 54 -2.66 1.19 -9.46
CA LEU A 54 -3.54 1.74 -8.44
C LEU A 54 -4.78 0.85 -8.28
N GLY A 55 -5.24 0.76 -7.03
CA GLY A 55 -6.49 0.12 -6.65
C GLY A 55 -7.70 0.86 -7.23
N SER A 56 -8.87 0.27 -7.11
CA SER A 56 -10.12 0.79 -7.67
C SER A 56 -10.78 1.81 -6.75
N HIS A 57 -10.64 1.62 -5.43
CA HIS A 57 -11.28 2.45 -4.42
C HIS A 57 -10.53 3.75 -4.14
N SER A 58 -11.29 4.74 -3.65
CA SER A 58 -10.81 6.05 -3.22
C SER A 58 -11.17 6.24 -1.75
N TYR A 59 -10.15 6.35 -0.90
CA TYR A 59 -10.29 6.41 0.55
C TYR A 59 -9.99 7.82 1.05
N SER A 60 -10.99 8.50 1.64
CA SER A 60 -10.84 9.87 2.18
C SER A 60 -11.21 10.02 3.65
N SER A 61 -11.79 8.98 4.25
CA SER A 61 -12.33 9.01 5.63
C SER A 61 -12.57 7.59 6.13
N GLY A 62 -12.56 7.40 7.44
CA GLY A 62 -12.76 6.10 8.06
C GLY A 62 -11.52 5.21 8.05
N ILE A 63 -11.73 3.96 8.43
CA ILE A 63 -10.66 2.96 8.55
C ILE A 63 -11.02 1.78 7.66
N HIS A 64 -10.11 1.44 6.75
CA HIS A 64 -10.31 0.43 5.73
C HIS A 64 -9.22 -0.61 5.81
N CYS A 65 -9.58 -1.88 5.84
CA CYS A 65 -8.63 -3.00 5.89
C CYS A 65 -8.73 -3.79 4.60
N ILE A 66 -7.63 -3.85 3.86
CA ILE A 66 -7.48 -4.54 2.58
C ILE A 66 -6.57 -5.74 2.82
N ARG A 67 -7.04 -6.92 2.42
CA ARG A 67 -6.28 -8.17 2.55
C ARG A 67 -5.65 -8.51 1.21
N ILE A 68 -4.33 -8.66 1.18
CA ILE A 68 -3.51 -8.83 -0.02
C ILE A 68 -2.71 -10.11 0.14
N ARG A 69 -2.64 -10.92 -0.90
CA ARG A 69 -1.81 -12.11 -0.94
C ARG A 69 -0.63 -11.86 -1.88
N VAL A 70 0.57 -12.16 -1.41
CA VAL A 70 1.80 -12.12 -2.20
C VAL A 70 2.22 -13.56 -2.43
N ASP A 71 2.13 -14.01 -3.69
CA ASP A 71 2.50 -15.39 -4.05
C ASP A 71 3.99 -15.55 -4.33
N ASP A 72 4.60 -14.55 -4.98
CA ASP A 72 6.00 -14.55 -5.40
C ASP A 72 6.53 -13.10 -5.50
N GLY A 73 7.85 -12.95 -5.34
CA GLY A 73 8.56 -11.68 -5.45
C GLY A 73 8.53 -10.78 -4.21
N VAL A 74 9.05 -9.57 -4.37
CA VAL A 74 9.11 -8.54 -3.32
C VAL A 74 8.34 -7.32 -3.81
N PRO A 75 7.01 -7.35 -3.75
CA PRO A 75 6.23 -6.20 -4.18
C PRO A 75 6.37 -5.05 -3.20
N PHE A 76 6.11 -3.86 -3.68
CA PHE A 76 5.73 -2.72 -2.86
C PHE A 76 4.23 -2.77 -2.60
N LEU A 77 3.82 -2.62 -1.34
CA LEU A 77 2.43 -2.46 -0.92
C LEU A 77 2.27 -1.16 -0.13
N GLY A 78 1.32 -0.32 -0.53
CA GLY A 78 1.10 0.93 0.16
C GLY A 78 -0.06 1.74 -0.38
N ILE A 79 0.08 3.05 -0.28
CA ILE A 79 -0.87 4.02 -0.80
C ILE A 79 -0.21 5.03 -1.72
N ARG A 80 -1.07 5.65 -2.52
CA ARG A 80 -0.76 6.88 -3.23
C ARG A 80 -1.99 7.78 -3.27
N SER A 81 -1.77 9.07 -3.49
CA SER A 81 -2.86 9.99 -3.78
C SER A 81 -3.37 9.72 -5.18
N ARG A 82 -4.69 9.59 -5.34
CA ARG A 82 -5.30 9.38 -6.65
C ARG A 82 -5.05 10.55 -7.60
N SER A 83 -4.85 11.76 -7.08
CA SER A 83 -4.57 12.94 -7.90
C SER A 83 -3.11 13.06 -8.33
N ILE A 84 -2.22 12.19 -7.84
CA ILE A 84 -0.79 12.18 -8.14
C ILE A 84 -0.37 10.76 -8.59
N PRO A 85 -0.77 10.35 -9.81
CA PRO A 85 -0.50 8.99 -10.29
C PRO A 85 1.02 8.74 -10.51
N PRO A 86 1.44 7.47 -10.56
CA PRO A 86 2.80 7.11 -10.95
C PRO A 86 3.15 7.60 -12.36
N VAL A 87 4.41 7.99 -12.55
CA VAL A 87 4.97 8.29 -13.87
C VAL A 87 5.95 7.17 -14.22
N PRO A 88 5.66 6.34 -15.23
CA PRO A 88 6.61 5.35 -15.72
C PRO A 88 7.88 6.02 -16.22
N SER A 89 9.05 5.61 -15.74
CA SER A 89 10.33 6.05 -16.31
C SER A 89 10.76 5.09 -17.43
N GLU A 90 11.13 5.61 -18.59
CA GLU A 90 11.62 4.80 -19.73
C GLU A 90 13.03 4.22 -19.50
N PHE A 91 13.81 4.77 -18.55
CA PHE A 91 15.28 4.61 -18.53
C PHE A 91 15.88 3.89 -17.32
N SER A 92 15.09 3.26 -16.47
CA SER A 92 15.62 2.82 -15.18
C SER A 92 14.87 1.63 -14.61
N GLY A 93 15.63 0.58 -14.25
CA GLY A 93 15.10 -0.58 -13.56
C GLY A 93 14.35 -0.18 -12.30
N GLY A 94 13.03 -0.39 -12.31
CA GLY A 94 12.14 -0.53 -11.15
C GLY A 94 11.87 0.70 -10.27
N SER A 95 12.87 1.48 -9.86
CA SER A 95 12.81 2.20 -8.58
C SER A 95 12.09 3.57 -8.59
N TYR A 96 12.01 4.26 -9.74
CA TYR A 96 11.58 5.67 -9.80
C TYR A 96 10.12 5.92 -9.42
N CYS A 97 9.25 4.92 -9.53
CA CYS A 97 7.84 5.09 -9.17
C CYS A 97 7.65 5.27 -7.65
N LEU A 98 8.58 4.71 -6.87
CA LEU A 98 8.57 4.78 -5.42
C LEU A 98 9.07 6.13 -4.96
N GLU A 99 9.94 6.80 -5.73
CA GLU A 99 10.56 8.10 -5.39
C GLU A 99 9.61 9.31 -5.36
N SER A 100 8.33 9.12 -5.69
CA SER A 100 7.36 10.20 -5.58
C SER A 100 7.02 10.51 -4.14
N VAL A 101 6.96 11.80 -3.82
CA VAL A 101 6.46 12.33 -2.55
C VAL A 101 5.08 11.81 -2.15
N SER A 102 4.27 11.39 -3.12
CA SER A 102 2.95 10.81 -2.87
C SER A 102 2.96 9.33 -2.46
N THR A 103 4.12 8.67 -2.39
CA THR A 103 4.25 7.24 -2.13
C THR A 103 4.56 6.96 -0.66
N TYR A 104 3.71 6.14 -0.03
CA TYR A 104 3.87 5.66 1.35
C TYR A 104 3.57 4.17 1.40
N GLY A 105 4.41 3.36 2.04
CA GLY A 105 4.19 1.92 2.18
C GLY A 105 5.46 1.14 2.43
N TRP A 106 5.46 -0.13 2.06
CA TRP A 106 6.56 -1.05 2.32
C TRP A 106 6.93 -1.82 1.07
N GLU A 107 8.22 -1.87 0.78
CA GLU A 107 8.81 -2.93 -0.03
C GLU A 107 9.01 -4.15 0.89
N ILE A 108 8.22 -5.21 0.67
CA ILE A 108 7.88 -6.23 1.68
C ILE A 108 9.08 -6.94 2.33
N SER A 109 10.26 -6.88 1.74
CA SER A 109 11.49 -7.47 2.30
C SER A 109 12.66 -6.50 2.44
N TYR A 110 12.45 -5.19 2.30
CA TYR A 110 13.55 -4.23 2.18
C TYR A 110 13.41 -3.00 3.07
N ALA A 111 12.36 -2.21 2.86
CA ALA A 111 12.29 -0.90 3.49
C ALA A 111 10.87 -0.35 3.53
N ALA A 112 10.64 0.55 4.49
CA ALA A 112 9.53 1.48 4.42
C ALA A 112 9.85 2.57 3.40
N ILE A 113 8.89 2.94 2.56
CA ILE A 113 8.96 4.12 1.72
C ILE A 113 8.04 5.17 2.33
N ILE A 114 8.59 6.34 2.66
CA ILE A 114 7.85 7.44 3.27
C ILE A 114 8.15 8.69 2.46
N ASN A 115 7.11 9.31 1.90
CA ASN A 115 7.26 10.48 1.04
C ASN A 115 8.23 10.21 -0.14
N GLY A 116 8.19 8.99 -0.67
CA GLY A 116 9.10 8.51 -1.72
C GLY A 116 10.57 8.30 -1.33
N HIS A 117 10.91 8.43 -0.05
CA HIS A 117 12.26 8.14 0.43
C HIS A 117 12.33 6.75 1.04
N VAL A 118 13.42 6.04 0.78
CA VAL A 118 13.72 4.75 1.39
C VAL A 118 14.14 4.98 2.84
N HIS A 119 13.36 4.43 3.77
CA HIS A 119 13.68 4.32 5.18
C HIS A 119 14.00 2.86 5.48
N ALA A 120 15.28 2.50 5.33
CA ALA A 120 15.76 1.17 5.65
C ALA A 120 15.74 0.97 7.16
N ASN A 121 14.84 0.12 7.65
CA ASN A 121 14.95 -0.46 8.98
C ASN A 121 15.68 -1.78 8.83
N SER A 122 16.89 -1.88 9.39
CA SER A 122 17.78 -3.04 9.25
C SER A 122 17.33 -4.30 10.01
N GLU A 123 16.13 -4.33 10.59
CA GLU A 123 15.77 -5.37 11.58
C GLU A 123 14.53 -6.21 11.27
N GLU A 124 13.71 -5.89 10.26
CA GLU A 124 12.50 -6.69 9.98
C GLU A 124 12.33 -6.94 8.47
N ILE A 125 13.05 -7.95 7.98
CA ILE A 125 12.81 -8.54 6.67
C ILE A 125 11.63 -9.51 6.85
N MET A 126 10.46 -9.19 6.31
CA MET A 126 9.35 -10.13 6.29
C MET A 126 9.63 -11.18 5.21
N GLU A 127 9.54 -12.47 5.54
CA GLU A 127 9.74 -13.53 4.55
C GLU A 127 8.65 -13.45 3.46
N PRO A 128 9.02 -13.30 2.18
CA PRO A 128 8.08 -12.93 1.12
C PRO A 128 7.25 -14.10 0.58
N ASP A 129 7.66 -15.35 0.80
CA ASP A 129 7.08 -16.50 0.08
C ASP A 129 5.67 -16.83 0.58
N SER A 130 4.67 -16.64 -0.30
CA SER A 130 3.26 -16.99 -0.05
C SER A 130 2.65 -16.38 1.23
N ALA A 131 3.00 -15.12 1.51
CA ALA A 131 2.49 -14.39 2.66
C ALA A 131 1.16 -13.69 2.38
N ILE A 132 0.36 -13.53 3.44
CA ILE A 132 -0.87 -12.73 3.40
C ILE A 132 -0.69 -11.51 4.27
N TYR A 133 -0.96 -10.34 3.70
CA TYR A 133 -0.85 -9.06 4.38
C TYR A 133 -2.22 -8.41 4.54
N SER A 134 -2.45 -7.85 5.72
CA SER A 134 -3.56 -6.94 6.00
C SER A 134 -3.03 -5.51 6.03
N LEU A 135 -3.34 -4.72 4.99
CA LEU A 135 -3.04 -3.29 4.92
C LEU A 135 -4.24 -2.50 5.45
N THR A 136 -4.06 -1.75 6.54
CA THR A 136 -5.10 -0.89 7.09
C THR A 136 -4.79 0.57 6.83
N LEU A 137 -5.75 1.25 6.21
CA LEU A 137 -5.73 2.68 5.90
C LEU A 137 -6.64 3.40 6.89
N ASN A 138 -6.04 4.05 7.89
CA ASN A 138 -6.76 4.88 8.83
C ASN A 138 -6.72 6.34 8.35
N CYS A 139 -7.73 6.73 7.57
CA CYS A 139 -7.80 8.07 6.98
C CYS A 139 -8.04 9.14 8.05
N ASP A 140 -8.79 8.79 9.11
CA ASP A 140 -9.16 9.75 10.16
C ASP A 140 -7.94 10.12 11.02
N GLN A 141 -7.06 9.15 11.30
CA GLN A 141 -5.82 9.37 12.06
C GLN A 141 -4.60 9.57 11.18
N ARG A 142 -4.73 9.47 9.85
CA ARG A 142 -3.64 9.59 8.87
C ARG A 142 -2.51 8.58 9.12
N ARG A 143 -2.88 7.30 9.26
CA ARG A 143 -1.94 6.21 9.55
C ARG A 143 -2.14 5.05 8.59
N LEU A 144 -1.04 4.36 8.32
CA LEU A 144 -1.03 3.05 7.66
C LEU A 144 -0.50 2.02 8.63
N SER A 145 -1.08 0.83 8.60
CA SER A 145 -0.52 -0.34 9.26
C SER A 145 -0.50 -1.52 8.30
N LEU A 146 0.57 -2.29 8.34
CA LEU A 146 0.71 -3.54 7.62
C LEU A 146 0.89 -4.65 8.64
N VAL A 147 0.11 -5.71 8.51
CA VAL A 147 0.23 -6.92 9.34
C VAL A 147 0.48 -8.10 8.42
N ASN A 148 1.56 -8.84 8.64
CA ASN A 148 1.73 -10.16 8.04
C ASN A 148 0.87 -11.15 8.83
N GLU A 149 -0.18 -11.68 8.23
CA GLU A 149 -1.12 -12.59 8.89
C GLU A 149 -0.49 -13.95 9.22
N ASN A 150 0.61 -14.32 8.56
CA ASN A 150 1.31 -15.57 8.81
C ASN A 150 2.16 -15.47 10.08
N THR A 151 2.89 -14.35 10.27
CA THR A 151 3.82 -14.15 11.40
C THR A 151 3.23 -13.33 12.54
N ASN A 152 2.15 -12.58 12.29
CA ASN A 152 1.60 -11.51 13.15
C ASN A 152 2.56 -10.34 13.39
N GLU A 153 3.62 -10.20 12.59
CA GLU A 153 4.46 -9.00 12.62
C GLU A 153 3.66 -7.82 12.08
N GLN A 154 3.83 -6.67 12.74
CA GLN A 154 3.08 -5.45 12.46
C GLN A 154 4.04 -4.28 12.29
N SER A 155 3.83 -3.51 11.23
CA SER A 155 4.52 -2.25 10.99
C SER A 155 3.50 -1.13 10.81
N GLU A 156 3.83 0.07 11.28
CA GLU A 156 2.95 1.24 11.18
C GLU A 156 3.74 2.48 10.78
N MET A 157 3.09 3.38 10.03
CA MET A 157 3.63 4.69 9.69
C MET A 157 2.56 5.78 9.77
N GLU A 158 2.99 6.99 10.13
CA GLU A 158 2.18 8.20 10.00
C GLU A 158 2.30 8.75 8.58
N VAL A 159 1.20 9.32 8.08
CA VAL A 159 1.10 9.83 6.72
C VAL A 159 0.92 11.34 6.73
N ASP A 160 1.81 12.05 6.05
CA ASP A 160 1.65 13.48 5.82
C ASP A 160 0.71 13.73 4.63
N ILE A 161 -0.52 14.15 4.96
CA ILE A 161 -1.55 14.47 3.95
C ILE A 161 -1.20 15.66 3.06
N HIS A 162 -0.18 16.46 3.41
CA HIS A 162 0.31 17.52 2.53
C HIS A 162 1.17 16.97 1.38
N GLN A 163 1.79 15.81 1.56
CA GLN A 163 2.57 15.11 0.52
C GLN A 163 1.70 14.12 -0.26
N VAL A 164 0.81 13.41 0.44
CA VAL A 164 -0.15 12.46 -0.15
C VAL A 164 -1.59 12.86 0.20
N PRO A 165 -2.17 13.84 -0.51
CA PRO A 165 -3.53 14.29 -0.22
C PRO A 165 -4.58 13.22 -0.52
N PHE A 166 -5.73 13.31 0.14
CA PHE A 166 -6.88 12.46 -0.18
C PHE A 166 -7.45 12.75 -1.58
N PRO A 167 -8.15 11.77 -2.21
CA PRO A 167 -8.32 10.40 -1.75
C PRO A 167 -7.05 9.56 -1.93
N TRP A 168 -6.79 8.67 -0.98
CA TRP A 168 -5.80 7.62 -1.12
C TRP A 168 -6.37 6.46 -1.93
N CYS A 169 -5.49 5.69 -2.55
CA CYS A 169 -5.82 4.41 -3.16
C CYS A 169 -4.73 3.40 -2.85
N LEU A 170 -5.08 2.11 -2.88
CA LEU A 170 -4.09 1.05 -2.82
C LEU A 170 -3.07 1.26 -3.94
N PHE A 171 -1.79 1.12 -3.63
CA PHE A 171 -0.72 1.18 -4.60
C PHE A 171 0.12 -0.09 -4.48
N GLY A 172 0.24 -0.81 -5.59
CA GLY A 172 1.09 -1.99 -5.71
C GLY A 172 2.11 -1.79 -6.82
N ALA A 173 3.38 -2.12 -6.58
CA ALA A 173 4.45 -2.06 -7.58
C ALA A 173 5.39 -3.27 -7.43
#